data_AF-A0A7Z0D9D6-F1
#
_entry.id   AF-A0A7Z0D9D6-F1
#
_cell.length_a   1.000
_cell.length_b   1.000
_cell.length_c   1.000
_cell.angle_alpha   90.00
_cell.angle_beta   90.00
_cell.angle_gamma   90.00
#
_symmetry.space_group_name_H-M   'P 1'
#
loop_
_entity.id
_entity.type
_entity.pdbx_description
1 polymer ?
#
loop_
_entity_poly.entity_id
_entity_poly.type
_entity_poly.pdbx_seq_one_letter_code
_entity_poly.pdbx_strand_id
1 'polypeptide(L)'
;MDFPVKRLREAFEAAGYTVDGVLRRIGEAGQAGLGRNQTMPARRALGEAGDPLATLIRLFLLQQPAPAEHVDRALPGLTETLLALDIVRRAPDGLRAAIDLRPYATDDEQPRWIVSDLTPGLDGPAGPMRPDYVLGVSSASTTLAQLTIRRPIGRALDLGTGCGVQSLHLAAHADEIVATDLNPRAIRLAAWTAALNQVAVDLREGDLYEPVAGETFDLIITNPPYVIAPPADDDRRLTYREATRTGDELVREVIAAGLEHLAPGGTLQILGNWAHQRDGDWAGRLRDWLPATGVRALIIERELLDPYEYVELWLTDAGLFGTPGYADAYARWLDYFAELGITAVGMGWITIRRIDDATPSDIAIESWPHAVQQPVGGALAEWLDAAPVAQLGEAELFGRTFTIAPDVDAETIGRPGAADPEHLLLRRRAGLRRAVRTDTALAAVAGACDGDLPLGVIVDAVARLLDADAGALRTDLTPRLRGLIVDGFLRG
;
A
#
# COMPACT_ATOMS: atom_id res chain seq x y z
N MET A 1 19.45 -20.06 -20.25
CA MET A 1 18.35 -21.05 -20.23
C MET A 1 17.09 -20.29 -19.92
N ASP A 2 16.00 -20.57 -20.64
CA ASP A 2 14.75 -19.85 -20.43
C ASP A 2 14.03 -20.34 -19.19
N PHE A 3 13.34 -19.42 -18.52
CA PHE A 3 12.52 -19.74 -17.36
C PHE A 3 11.32 -20.62 -17.79
N PRO A 4 11.09 -21.80 -17.19
CA PRO A 4 10.17 -22.81 -17.73
C PRO A 4 8.69 -22.54 -17.37
N VAL A 5 8.21 -21.33 -17.70
CA VAL A 5 6.91 -20.76 -17.32
C VAL A 5 5.75 -21.74 -17.49
N LYS A 6 5.52 -22.23 -18.70
CA LYS A 6 4.36 -23.06 -19.02
C LYS A 6 4.30 -24.33 -18.15
N ARG A 7 5.43 -25.04 -18.06
CA ARG A 7 5.53 -26.31 -17.32
C ARG A 7 5.45 -26.09 -15.81
N LEU A 8 6.02 -25.00 -15.29
CA LEU A 8 5.88 -24.62 -13.88
C LEU A 8 4.41 -24.33 -13.53
N ARG A 9 3.73 -23.52 -14.34
CA ARG A 9 2.33 -23.17 -14.14
C ARG A 9 1.42 -24.40 -14.16
N GLU A 10 1.58 -25.26 -15.17
CA GLU A 10 0.84 -26.53 -15.28
C GLU A 10 1.06 -27.42 -14.05
N ALA A 11 2.30 -27.50 -13.54
CA ALA A 11 2.61 -28.28 -12.34
C ALA A 11 1.99 -27.69 -11.06
N PHE A 12 2.02 -26.35 -10.91
CA PHE A 12 1.39 -25.67 -9.78
C PHE A 12 -0.12 -25.83 -9.79
N GLU A 13 -0.78 -25.67 -10.94
CA GLU A 13 -2.21 -25.88 -11.09
C GLU A 13 -2.59 -27.35 -10.80
N ALA A 14 -1.86 -28.31 -11.37
CA ALA A 14 -2.11 -29.74 -11.15
C ALA A 14 -1.93 -30.16 -9.68
N ALA A 15 -0.99 -29.54 -8.98
CA ALA A 15 -0.78 -29.74 -7.55
C ALA A 15 -1.81 -29.00 -6.67
N GLY A 16 -2.60 -28.09 -7.22
CA GLY A 16 -3.46 -27.20 -6.44
C GLY A 16 -2.65 -26.21 -5.58
N TYR A 17 -1.46 -25.82 -6.04
CA TYR A 17 -0.56 -24.89 -5.35
C TYR A 17 -1.03 -23.44 -5.49
N THR A 18 -2.16 -23.17 -4.85
CA THR A 18 -2.86 -21.88 -4.80
C THR A 18 -2.95 -21.40 -3.35
N VAL A 19 -3.32 -20.15 -3.12
CA VAL A 19 -3.54 -19.64 -1.74
C VAL A 19 -4.50 -20.57 -0.99
N ASP A 20 -5.69 -20.82 -1.52
CA ASP A 20 -6.68 -21.69 -0.89
C ASP A 20 -6.20 -23.13 -0.71
N GLY A 21 -5.52 -23.69 -1.71
CA GLY A 21 -4.97 -25.04 -1.64
C GLY A 21 -3.95 -25.17 -0.51
N VAL A 22 -3.05 -24.19 -0.38
CA VAL A 22 -2.08 -24.13 0.71
C VAL A 22 -2.76 -23.97 2.06
N LEU A 23 -3.63 -22.97 2.22
CA LEU A 23 -4.30 -22.67 3.48
C LEU A 23 -5.08 -23.88 4.00
N ARG A 24 -5.78 -24.59 3.11
CA ARG A 24 -6.50 -25.84 3.42
C ARG A 24 -5.55 -26.96 3.81
N ARG A 25 -4.39 -27.09 3.13
CA ARG A 25 -3.43 -28.18 3.36
C ARG A 25 -2.70 -28.06 4.70
N ILE A 26 -2.41 -26.84 5.16
CA ILE A 26 -1.68 -26.58 6.41
C ILE A 26 -2.59 -26.34 7.62
N GLY A 27 -3.88 -26.02 7.39
CA GLY A 27 -4.87 -25.76 8.43
C GLY A 27 -4.62 -24.48 9.24
N GLU A 28 -5.59 -24.08 10.08
CA GLU A 28 -5.56 -22.81 10.83
C GLU A 28 -4.28 -22.61 11.66
N ALA A 29 -3.81 -23.66 12.34
CA ALA A 29 -2.57 -23.59 13.11
C ALA A 29 -1.34 -23.34 12.23
N GLY A 30 -1.29 -23.94 11.03
CA GLY A 30 -0.26 -23.70 10.04
C GLY A 30 -0.27 -22.25 9.56
N GLN A 31 -1.45 -21.72 9.26
CA GLN A 31 -1.64 -20.34 8.83
C GLN A 31 -1.20 -19.34 9.91
N ALA A 32 -1.68 -19.52 11.14
CA ALA A 32 -1.29 -18.70 12.27
C ALA A 32 0.21 -18.80 12.60
N GLY A 33 0.84 -19.95 12.33
CA GLY A 33 2.29 -20.12 12.40
C GLY A 33 3.03 -19.27 11.37
N LEU A 34 2.66 -19.38 10.09
CA LEU A 34 3.30 -18.62 9.02
C LEU A 34 3.12 -17.11 9.18
N GLY A 35 1.98 -16.66 9.70
CA GLY A 35 1.73 -15.24 10.00
C GLY A 35 2.69 -14.62 11.03
N ARG A 36 3.43 -15.45 11.77
CA ARG A 36 4.48 -15.03 12.72
C ARG A 36 5.86 -15.62 12.39
N ASN A 37 6.09 -15.94 11.11
CA ASN A 37 7.34 -16.54 10.59
C ASN A 37 7.73 -17.86 11.27
N GLN A 38 6.75 -18.69 11.64
CA GLN A 38 6.95 -19.99 12.28
C GLN A 38 6.39 -21.11 11.40
N THR A 39 7.28 -21.92 10.83
CA THR A 39 6.94 -22.99 9.90
C THR A 39 6.51 -24.27 10.62
N MET A 40 6.90 -24.44 11.89
CA MET A 40 6.71 -25.67 12.65
C MET A 40 5.25 -26.20 12.69
N PRO A 41 4.21 -25.36 12.90
CA PRO A 41 2.82 -25.80 12.84
C PRO A 41 2.43 -26.33 11.45
N ALA A 42 2.83 -25.64 10.38
CA ALA A 42 2.57 -26.08 9.02
C ALA A 42 3.33 -27.38 8.70
N ARG A 43 4.60 -27.49 9.13
CA ARG A 43 5.40 -28.72 9.01
C ARG A 43 4.72 -29.91 9.70
N ARG A 44 4.17 -29.69 10.90
CA ARG A 44 3.43 -30.72 11.65
C ARG A 44 2.17 -31.16 10.90
N ALA A 45 1.45 -30.25 10.27
CA ALA A 45 0.26 -30.55 9.47
C ALA A 45 0.58 -31.34 8.20
N LEU A 46 1.74 -31.08 7.57
CA LEU A 46 2.19 -31.83 6.39
C LEU A 46 2.69 -33.24 6.75
N GLY A 47 3.29 -33.43 7.93
CA GLY A 47 3.85 -34.71 8.37
C GLY A 47 4.89 -35.23 7.38
N GLU A 48 4.79 -36.52 7.02
CA GLU A 48 5.67 -37.19 6.04
C GLU A 48 5.08 -37.19 4.61
N ALA A 49 4.00 -36.45 4.35
CA ALA A 49 3.31 -36.52 3.07
C ALA A 49 4.19 -36.07 1.90
N GLY A 50 4.42 -36.95 0.92
CA GLY A 50 5.19 -36.68 -0.31
C GLY A 50 4.34 -36.38 -1.54
N ASP A 51 3.09 -35.94 -1.35
CA ASP A 51 2.23 -35.48 -2.44
C ASP A 51 2.75 -34.15 -3.03
N PRO A 52 2.45 -33.85 -4.32
CA PRO A 52 2.95 -32.65 -4.98
C PRO A 52 2.74 -31.34 -4.19
N LEU A 53 1.54 -31.13 -3.64
CA LEU A 53 1.23 -29.92 -2.90
C LEU A 53 2.06 -29.80 -1.62
N ALA A 54 2.13 -30.87 -0.83
CA ALA A 54 2.94 -30.88 0.39
C ALA A 54 4.43 -30.67 0.10
N THR A 55 4.94 -31.18 -1.03
CA THR A 55 6.31 -30.93 -1.48
C THR A 55 6.56 -29.47 -1.81
N LEU A 56 5.69 -28.84 -2.60
CA LEU A 56 5.81 -27.42 -2.98
C LEU A 56 5.71 -26.49 -1.76
N ILE A 57 4.81 -26.79 -0.82
CA ILE A 57 4.71 -26.05 0.45
C ILE A 57 6.01 -26.17 1.26
N ARG A 58 6.57 -27.38 1.42
CA ARG A 58 7.85 -27.56 2.14
C ARG A 58 8.98 -26.81 1.47
N LEU A 59 9.10 -26.94 0.15
CA LEU A 59 10.23 -26.42 -0.60
C LEU A 59 10.26 -24.89 -0.60
N PHE A 60 9.15 -24.23 -0.90
CA PHE A 60 9.10 -22.78 -1.11
C PHE A 60 8.56 -22.01 0.11
N LEU A 61 7.41 -22.41 0.67
CA LEU A 61 6.80 -21.66 1.79
C LEU A 61 7.50 -21.89 3.11
N LEU A 62 7.86 -23.14 3.41
CA LEU A 62 8.58 -23.49 4.64
C LEU A 62 10.09 -23.39 4.45
N GLN A 63 10.56 -23.24 3.21
CA GLN A 63 11.98 -23.17 2.84
C GLN A 63 12.82 -24.33 3.40
N GLN A 64 12.22 -25.51 3.45
CA GLN A 64 12.82 -26.74 3.96
C GLN A 64 13.29 -27.62 2.80
N PRO A 65 14.37 -28.40 2.98
CA PRO A 65 14.77 -29.37 1.98
C PRO A 65 13.67 -30.42 1.79
N ALA A 66 13.50 -30.86 0.55
CA ALA A 66 12.60 -31.94 0.17
C ALA A 66 13.38 -33.03 -0.60
N PRO A 67 13.04 -34.33 -0.42
CA PRO A 67 13.65 -35.41 -1.18
C PRO A 67 13.55 -35.19 -2.69
N ALA A 68 14.62 -35.47 -3.43
CA ALA A 68 14.67 -35.22 -4.88
C ALA A 68 13.53 -35.93 -5.64
N GLU A 69 13.18 -37.17 -5.24
CA GLU A 69 12.05 -37.91 -5.81
C GLU A 69 10.71 -37.19 -5.63
N HIS A 70 10.49 -36.57 -4.48
CA HIS A 70 9.27 -35.81 -4.20
C HIS A 70 9.22 -34.53 -5.06
N VAL A 71 10.36 -33.85 -5.22
CA VAL A 71 10.47 -32.66 -6.08
C VAL A 71 10.25 -33.02 -7.54
N ASP A 72 10.83 -34.11 -8.04
CA ASP A 72 10.59 -34.62 -9.40
C ASP A 72 9.11 -34.97 -9.62
N ARG A 73 8.44 -35.53 -8.61
CA ARG A 73 6.99 -35.82 -8.69
C ARG A 73 6.15 -34.54 -8.71
N ALA A 74 6.54 -33.53 -7.95
CA ALA A 74 5.84 -32.24 -7.89
C ALA A 74 6.10 -31.37 -9.12
N LEU A 75 7.28 -31.48 -9.73
CA LEU A 75 7.76 -30.67 -10.85
C LEU A 75 8.36 -31.58 -11.95
N PRO A 76 7.53 -32.41 -12.62
CA PRO A 76 8.03 -33.46 -13.52
C PRO A 76 8.94 -32.95 -14.63
N GLY A 77 10.18 -33.42 -14.63
CA GLY A 77 11.20 -33.12 -15.63
C GLY A 77 11.68 -31.67 -15.63
N LEU A 78 11.52 -30.94 -14.52
CA LEU A 78 11.99 -29.56 -14.36
C LEU A 78 13.25 -29.45 -13.48
N THR A 79 13.55 -30.45 -12.65
CA THR A 79 14.61 -30.39 -11.63
C THR A 79 15.96 -29.89 -12.14
N GLU A 80 16.48 -30.44 -13.25
CA GLU A 80 17.76 -30.00 -13.80
C GLU A 80 17.70 -28.56 -14.35
N THR A 81 16.56 -28.14 -14.91
CA THR A 81 16.34 -26.74 -15.31
C THR A 81 16.30 -25.81 -14.10
N LEU A 82 15.63 -26.20 -13.03
CA LEU A 82 15.53 -25.39 -11.80
C LEU A 82 16.88 -25.28 -11.07
N LEU A 83 17.68 -26.35 -11.09
CA LEU A 83 19.06 -26.33 -10.60
C LEU A 83 19.93 -25.36 -11.40
N ALA A 84 19.83 -25.41 -12.73
CA ALA A 84 20.66 -24.56 -13.58
C ALA A 84 20.24 -23.09 -13.61
N LEU A 85 19.01 -22.77 -13.18
CA LEU A 85 18.51 -21.42 -12.98
C LEU A 85 18.71 -20.90 -11.55
N ASP A 86 19.35 -21.67 -10.66
CA ASP A 86 19.49 -21.34 -9.24
C ASP A 86 18.14 -21.09 -8.53
N ILE A 87 17.08 -21.77 -8.97
CA ILE A 87 15.76 -21.74 -8.31
C ILE A 87 15.75 -22.72 -7.12
N VAL A 88 16.43 -23.86 -7.31
CA VAL A 88 16.69 -24.86 -6.26
C VAL A 88 18.18 -25.18 -6.22
N ARG A 89 18.66 -25.71 -5.09
CA ARG A 89 20.04 -26.16 -4.89
C ARG A 89 20.06 -27.53 -4.24
N ARG A 90 21.13 -28.28 -4.52
CA ARG A 90 21.39 -29.56 -3.84
C ARG A 90 21.68 -29.32 -2.36
N ALA A 91 21.08 -30.15 -1.52
CA ALA A 91 21.27 -30.20 -0.07
C ALA A 91 21.50 -31.67 0.35
N PRO A 92 22.04 -31.94 1.56
CA PRO A 92 22.27 -33.31 2.03
C PRO A 92 21.02 -34.19 1.95
N ASP A 93 19.85 -33.62 2.27
CA ASP A 93 18.57 -34.34 2.35
C ASP A 93 17.69 -34.17 1.09
N GLY A 94 18.28 -33.77 -0.05
CA GLY A 94 17.59 -33.63 -1.33
C GLY A 94 17.82 -32.26 -1.98
N LEU A 95 16.74 -31.52 -2.22
CA LEU A 95 16.76 -30.20 -2.85
C LEU A 95 16.16 -29.17 -1.91
N ARG A 96 16.73 -27.96 -1.89
CA ARG A 96 16.19 -26.81 -1.16
C ARG A 96 15.96 -25.65 -2.13
N ALA A 97 15.00 -24.79 -1.83
CA ALA A 97 14.80 -23.57 -2.58
C ALA A 97 16.00 -22.63 -2.45
N ALA A 98 16.26 -21.87 -3.51
CA ALA A 98 17.21 -20.75 -3.52
C ALA A 98 16.50 -19.41 -3.81
N ILE A 99 15.26 -19.46 -4.30
CA ILE A 99 14.31 -18.35 -4.39
C ILE A 99 12.94 -18.83 -3.90
N ASP A 100 12.07 -17.92 -3.47
CA ASP A 100 10.70 -18.25 -3.11
C ASP A 100 9.79 -18.18 -4.36
N LEU A 101 8.91 -19.18 -4.49
CA LEU A 101 7.85 -19.24 -5.50
C LEU A 101 6.54 -19.39 -4.74
N ARG A 102 5.87 -18.28 -4.46
CA ARG A 102 4.79 -18.22 -3.47
C ARG A 102 3.42 -18.01 -4.14
N PRO A 103 2.39 -18.80 -3.80
CA PRO A 103 1.02 -18.51 -4.24
C PRO A 103 0.56 -17.15 -3.71
N TYR A 104 -0.14 -16.41 -4.56
CA TYR A 104 -0.66 -15.09 -4.30
C TYR A 104 -2.09 -14.95 -4.81
N ALA A 105 -2.83 -14.00 -4.25
CA ALA A 105 -4.21 -13.73 -4.63
C ALA A 105 -4.37 -12.23 -4.93
N THR A 106 -5.06 -11.97 -6.04
CA THR A 106 -5.55 -10.66 -6.49
C THR A 106 -7.09 -10.69 -6.50
N ASP A 107 -7.73 -9.56 -6.77
CA ASP A 107 -9.20 -9.44 -6.72
C ASP A 107 -9.92 -10.27 -7.79
N ASP A 108 -9.21 -10.74 -8.83
CA ASP A 108 -9.77 -11.49 -9.95
C ASP A 108 -9.88 -13.01 -9.69
N GLU A 109 -9.60 -13.45 -8.46
CA GLU A 109 -9.66 -14.85 -7.99
C GLU A 109 -8.82 -15.85 -8.83
N GLN A 110 -7.96 -15.36 -9.72
CA GLN A 110 -7.07 -16.20 -10.50
C GLN A 110 -5.90 -16.69 -9.64
N PRO A 111 -5.41 -17.93 -9.86
CA PRO A 111 -4.22 -18.40 -9.17
C PRO A 111 -3.02 -17.60 -9.65
N ARG A 112 -2.39 -16.84 -8.73
CA ARG A 112 -1.17 -16.07 -9.00
C ARG A 112 0.02 -16.65 -8.25
N TRP A 113 1.22 -16.34 -8.72
CA TRP A 113 2.48 -16.69 -8.03
C TRP A 113 3.49 -15.56 -8.08
N ILE A 114 4.14 -15.27 -6.95
CA ILE A 114 5.20 -14.29 -6.85
C ILE A 114 6.55 -15.00 -6.79
N VAL A 115 7.54 -14.43 -7.46
CA VAL A 115 8.93 -14.86 -7.38
C VAL A 115 9.74 -13.82 -6.62
N SER A 116 10.42 -14.22 -5.56
CA SER A 116 11.25 -13.33 -4.74
C SER A 116 12.43 -14.06 -4.14
N ASP A 117 13.27 -13.35 -3.41
CA ASP A 117 14.21 -14.03 -2.52
C ASP A 117 13.50 -14.71 -1.35
N LEU A 118 14.23 -15.64 -0.75
CA LEU A 118 13.81 -16.39 0.43
C LEU A 118 13.55 -15.46 1.62
N THR A 119 12.40 -15.63 2.28
CA THR A 119 12.07 -14.92 3.53
C THR A 119 13.13 -15.20 4.61
N PRO A 120 13.86 -14.18 5.09
CA PRO A 120 14.84 -14.35 6.14
C PRO A 120 14.15 -14.60 7.49
N GLY A 121 14.82 -15.34 8.38
CA GLY A 121 14.35 -15.51 9.76
C GLY A 121 13.11 -16.39 9.93
N LEU A 122 12.82 -17.30 8.99
CA LEU A 122 11.85 -18.37 9.27
C LEU A 122 12.38 -19.28 10.39
N ASP A 123 11.54 -19.52 11.40
CA ASP A 123 11.86 -20.31 12.61
C ASP A 123 13.03 -19.79 13.47
N GLY A 124 13.47 -18.54 13.29
CA GLY A 124 14.61 -18.01 14.05
C GLY A 124 14.97 -16.56 13.71
N PRO A 125 16.06 -16.03 14.27
CA PRO A 125 16.53 -14.69 13.91
C PRO A 125 16.96 -14.65 12.44
N ALA A 126 16.65 -13.55 11.76
CA ALA A 126 17.14 -13.30 10.40
C ALA A 126 18.68 -13.17 10.41
N GLY A 127 19.33 -13.83 9.45
CA GLY A 127 20.75 -13.55 9.15
C GLY A 127 20.88 -12.30 8.27
N PRO A 128 22.10 -11.74 8.13
CA PRO A 128 22.32 -10.59 7.28
C PRO A 128 21.95 -10.89 5.82
N MET A 129 21.27 -9.94 5.20
CA MET A 129 20.77 -10.03 3.83
C MET A 129 21.81 -9.46 2.86
N ARG A 130 21.77 -9.92 1.60
CA ARG A 130 22.61 -9.38 0.54
C ARG A 130 22.10 -8.01 0.05
N PRO A 131 22.98 -7.11 -0.42
CA PRO A 131 22.59 -5.77 -0.86
C PRO A 131 21.51 -5.75 -1.97
N ASP A 132 21.58 -6.70 -2.90
CA ASP A 132 20.66 -6.84 -4.03
C ASP A 132 19.43 -7.73 -3.71
N TYR A 133 19.14 -7.98 -2.42
CA TYR A 133 17.97 -8.77 -1.98
C TYR A 133 16.66 -8.18 -2.51
N VAL A 134 15.78 -9.06 -3.00
CA VAL A 134 14.47 -8.72 -3.54
C VAL A 134 13.40 -9.26 -2.58
N LEU A 135 12.77 -8.34 -1.86
CA LEU A 135 11.68 -8.65 -0.95
C LEU A 135 10.47 -9.21 -1.70
N GLY A 136 9.88 -10.28 -1.14
CA GLY A 136 8.58 -10.78 -1.59
C GLY A 136 7.42 -9.91 -1.10
N VAL A 137 6.24 -10.51 -0.96
CA VAL A 137 5.07 -9.80 -0.45
C VAL A 137 5.25 -9.48 1.03
N SER A 138 5.16 -8.19 1.36
CA SER A 138 5.24 -7.65 2.72
C SER A 138 3.95 -6.90 3.11
N SER A 139 3.89 -6.45 4.36
CA SER A 139 2.83 -5.55 4.84
C SER A 139 2.79 -4.26 4.02
N ALA A 140 3.95 -3.67 3.69
CA ALA A 140 4.04 -2.46 2.87
C ALA A 140 3.48 -2.69 1.46
N SER A 141 3.88 -3.76 0.77
CA SER A 141 3.32 -4.05 -0.57
C SER A 141 1.81 -4.31 -0.53
N THR A 142 1.31 -4.95 0.54
CA THR A 142 -0.13 -5.18 0.73
C THR A 142 -0.86 -3.86 0.97
N THR A 143 -0.31 -2.99 1.81
CA THR A 143 -0.87 -1.65 2.06
C THR A 143 -0.95 -0.85 0.76
N LEU A 144 0.13 -0.79 -0.03
CA LEU A 144 0.10 -0.08 -1.32
C LEU A 144 -0.96 -0.64 -2.28
N ALA A 145 -1.08 -1.97 -2.37
CA ALA A 145 -2.11 -2.61 -3.21
C ALA A 145 -3.54 -2.26 -2.77
N GLN A 146 -3.77 -2.07 -1.46
CA GLN A 146 -5.06 -1.67 -0.89
C GLN A 146 -5.33 -0.15 -0.98
N LEU A 147 -4.28 0.67 -1.08
CA LEU A 147 -4.37 2.10 -1.35
C LEU A 147 -4.57 2.42 -2.83
N THR A 148 -4.14 1.51 -3.72
CA THR A 148 -4.15 1.73 -5.16
C THR A 148 -5.57 2.02 -5.65
N ILE A 149 -5.76 3.11 -6.39
CA ILE A 149 -7.03 3.48 -7.01
C ILE A 149 -7.26 2.59 -8.25
N ARG A 150 -8.30 1.74 -8.20
CA ARG A 150 -8.58 0.74 -9.24
C ARG A 150 -9.64 1.22 -10.24
N ARG A 151 -9.32 2.27 -10.99
CA ARG A 151 -10.13 2.75 -12.13
C ARG A 151 -9.51 2.28 -13.44
N PRO A 152 -10.30 1.98 -14.49
CA PRO A 152 -9.73 1.73 -15.81
C PRO A 152 -8.84 2.90 -16.25
N ILE A 153 -7.60 2.60 -16.62
CA ILE A 153 -6.59 3.57 -17.03
C ILE A 153 -5.81 3.02 -18.24
N GLY A 154 -5.23 3.91 -19.04
CA GLY A 154 -4.43 3.52 -20.19
C GLY A 154 -3.04 3.03 -19.75
N ARG A 155 -2.30 3.87 -19.02
CA ARG A 155 -0.88 3.60 -18.71
C ARG A 155 -0.58 3.73 -17.22
N ALA A 156 0.05 2.70 -16.65
CA ALA A 156 0.51 2.69 -15.27
C ALA A 156 2.03 2.50 -15.16
N LEU A 157 2.64 3.14 -14.16
CA LEU A 157 4.04 2.97 -13.77
C LEU A 157 4.14 2.33 -12.37
N ASP A 158 4.81 1.18 -12.29
CA ASP A 158 5.27 0.53 -11.06
C ASP A 158 6.74 0.90 -10.81
N LEU A 159 6.97 1.96 -10.03
CA LEU A 159 8.29 2.53 -9.77
C LEU A 159 8.95 1.84 -8.57
N GLY A 160 10.07 1.16 -8.79
CA GLY A 160 10.70 0.28 -7.79
C GLY A 160 9.95 -1.04 -7.66
N THR A 161 9.75 -1.74 -8.77
CA THR A 161 8.82 -2.89 -8.88
C THR A 161 9.17 -4.08 -7.98
N GLY A 162 10.45 -4.25 -7.59
CA GLY A 162 10.89 -5.33 -6.73
C GLY A 162 10.55 -6.72 -7.32
N CYS A 163 9.66 -7.46 -6.65
CA CYS A 163 9.19 -8.77 -7.12
C CYS A 163 8.03 -8.69 -8.15
N GLY A 164 7.55 -7.51 -8.50
CA GLY A 164 6.47 -7.29 -9.48
C GLY A 164 5.05 -7.45 -8.93
N VAL A 165 4.87 -7.45 -7.61
CA VAL A 165 3.55 -7.68 -6.99
C VAL A 165 2.54 -6.57 -7.35
N GLN A 166 2.98 -5.32 -7.44
CA GLN A 166 2.08 -4.21 -7.76
C GLN A 166 1.64 -4.26 -9.22
N SER A 167 2.54 -4.60 -10.14
CA SER A 167 2.23 -4.87 -11.54
C SER A 167 1.12 -5.92 -11.72
N LEU A 168 1.03 -6.94 -10.85
CA LEU A 168 -0.10 -7.90 -10.90
C LEU A 168 -1.45 -7.27 -10.54
N HIS A 169 -1.49 -6.33 -9.59
CA HIS A 169 -2.72 -5.60 -9.25
C HIS A 169 -3.11 -4.61 -10.35
N LEU A 170 -2.12 -3.96 -10.97
CA LEU A 170 -2.33 -3.06 -12.10
C LEU A 170 -2.95 -3.77 -13.31
N ALA A 171 -2.57 -5.02 -13.56
CA ALA A 171 -3.05 -5.81 -14.71
C ALA A 171 -4.57 -5.99 -14.79
N ALA A 172 -5.29 -5.80 -13.69
CA ALA A 172 -6.74 -5.87 -13.67
C ALA A 172 -7.44 -4.60 -14.20
N HIS A 173 -6.73 -3.47 -14.31
CA HIS A 173 -7.33 -2.17 -14.61
C HIS A 173 -6.46 -1.20 -15.44
N ALA A 174 -5.24 -1.59 -15.81
CA ALA A 174 -4.37 -0.84 -16.71
C ALA A 174 -4.17 -1.56 -18.05
N ASP A 175 -4.29 -0.83 -19.16
CA ASP A 175 -4.06 -1.39 -20.50
C ASP A 175 -2.56 -1.66 -20.76
N GLU A 176 -1.69 -0.78 -20.27
CA GLU A 176 -0.23 -0.89 -20.37
C GLU A 176 0.43 -0.65 -19.01
N ILE A 177 1.42 -1.50 -18.69
CA ILE A 177 2.19 -1.42 -17.45
C ILE A 177 3.66 -1.30 -17.80
N VAL A 178 4.28 -0.23 -17.31
CA VAL A 178 5.74 -0.07 -17.27
C VAL A 178 6.19 -0.27 -15.84
N ALA A 179 7.27 -1.03 -15.65
CA ALA A 179 7.82 -1.31 -14.33
C ALA A 179 9.32 -1.05 -14.33
N THR A 180 9.81 -0.31 -13.34
CA THR A 180 11.21 0.10 -13.24
C THR A 180 11.83 -0.36 -11.93
N ASP A 181 13.11 -0.70 -11.96
CA ASP A 181 13.90 -0.98 -10.76
C ASP A 181 15.38 -0.76 -11.05
N LEU A 182 16.11 -0.23 -10.07
CA LEU A 182 17.57 -0.06 -10.17
C LEU A 182 18.29 -1.40 -10.02
N ASN A 183 17.68 -2.38 -9.35
CA ASN A 183 18.28 -3.68 -9.09
C ASN A 183 18.03 -4.63 -10.29
N PRO A 184 19.07 -5.03 -11.06
CA PRO A 184 18.90 -5.94 -12.20
C PRO A 184 18.32 -7.30 -11.81
N ARG A 185 18.50 -7.74 -10.55
CA ARG A 185 17.84 -8.96 -10.07
C ARG A 185 16.36 -8.74 -9.86
N ALA A 186 15.92 -7.60 -9.33
CA ALA A 186 14.50 -7.29 -9.18
C ALA A 186 13.81 -7.35 -10.54
N ILE A 187 14.39 -6.72 -11.57
CA ILE A 187 13.92 -6.84 -12.97
C ILE A 187 13.78 -8.31 -13.41
N ARG A 188 14.79 -9.14 -13.14
CA ARG A 188 14.72 -10.58 -13.48
C ARG A 188 13.61 -11.33 -12.74
N LEU A 189 13.45 -11.09 -11.44
CA LEU A 189 12.43 -11.80 -10.65
C LEU A 189 11.02 -11.29 -10.98
N ALA A 190 10.84 -9.98 -11.19
CA ALA A 190 9.61 -9.39 -11.70
C ALA A 190 9.24 -9.94 -13.08
N ALA A 191 10.22 -10.14 -13.98
CA ALA A 191 9.98 -10.81 -15.26
C ALA A 191 9.46 -12.25 -15.09
N TRP A 192 10.01 -13.00 -14.13
CA TRP A 192 9.54 -14.34 -13.81
C TRP A 192 8.15 -14.35 -13.18
N THR A 193 7.85 -13.38 -12.30
CA THR A 193 6.51 -13.14 -11.77
C THR A 193 5.54 -12.84 -12.90
N ALA A 194 5.79 -11.83 -13.73
CA ALA A 194 4.92 -11.44 -14.84
C ALA A 194 4.66 -12.63 -15.78
N ALA A 195 5.70 -13.37 -16.14
CA ALA A 195 5.59 -14.51 -17.03
C ALA A 195 4.76 -15.67 -16.43
N LEU A 196 4.97 -16.03 -15.15
CA LEU A 196 4.15 -17.06 -14.47
C LEU A 196 2.67 -16.71 -14.44
N ASN A 197 2.37 -15.42 -14.34
CA ASN A 197 1.01 -14.90 -14.25
C ASN A 197 0.43 -14.48 -15.61
N GLN A 198 1.19 -14.66 -16.69
CA GLN A 198 0.79 -14.28 -18.05
C GLN A 198 0.38 -12.80 -18.17
N VAL A 199 1.05 -11.93 -17.40
CA VAL A 199 0.85 -10.48 -17.42
C VAL A 199 1.92 -9.84 -18.31
N ALA A 200 1.51 -8.96 -19.22
CA ALA A 200 2.44 -8.17 -20.02
C ALA A 200 2.92 -6.96 -19.22
N VAL A 201 4.23 -6.84 -19.05
CA VAL A 201 4.88 -5.73 -18.34
C VAL A 201 6.13 -5.32 -19.12
N ASP A 202 6.26 -4.02 -19.41
CA ASP A 202 7.49 -3.44 -19.94
C ASP A 202 8.45 -3.15 -18.79
N LEU A 203 9.44 -4.03 -18.61
CA LEU A 203 10.40 -3.98 -17.51
C LEU A 203 11.68 -3.27 -17.93
N ARG A 204 12.07 -2.24 -17.17
CA ARG A 204 13.24 -1.39 -17.49
C ARG A 204 14.14 -1.17 -16.28
N GLU A 205 15.44 -1.39 -16.45
CA GLU A 205 16.44 -1.15 -15.41
C GLU A 205 16.86 0.34 -15.38
N GLY A 206 16.93 0.93 -14.20
CA GLY A 206 17.53 2.26 -13.98
C GLY A 206 17.06 2.96 -12.71
N ASP A 207 17.61 4.14 -12.42
CA ASP A 207 17.27 4.89 -11.21
C ASP A 207 15.98 5.69 -11.41
N LEU A 208 15.04 5.53 -10.48
CA LEU A 208 13.75 6.24 -10.46
C LEU A 208 13.11 6.35 -11.87
N TYR A 209 12.95 7.59 -12.36
CA TYR A 209 12.25 7.91 -13.61
C TYR A 209 13.18 7.96 -14.83
N GLU A 210 14.49 7.75 -14.68
CA GLU A 210 15.44 7.79 -15.81
C GLU A 210 15.03 6.88 -16.99
N PRO A 211 14.54 5.64 -16.78
CA PRO A 211 14.15 4.75 -17.89
C PRO A 211 12.87 5.16 -18.63
N VAL A 212 12.13 6.13 -18.10
CA VAL A 212 10.83 6.60 -18.61
C VAL A 212 10.85 8.11 -18.87
N ALA A 213 12.03 8.69 -19.03
CA ALA A 213 12.20 10.13 -19.24
C ALA A 213 11.35 10.64 -20.42
N GLY A 214 10.50 11.62 -20.15
CA GLY A 214 9.61 12.24 -21.14
C GLY A 214 8.32 11.46 -21.40
N GLU A 215 8.08 10.35 -20.71
CA GLU A 215 6.81 9.62 -20.74
C GLU A 215 5.89 10.07 -19.60
N THR A 216 4.59 9.87 -19.80
CA THR A 216 3.57 10.21 -18.79
C THR A 216 2.62 9.05 -18.54
N PHE A 217 2.05 9.01 -17.33
CA PHE A 217 1.23 7.91 -16.84
C PHE A 217 -0.05 8.43 -16.19
N ASP A 218 -1.13 7.65 -16.32
CA ASP A 218 -2.41 7.90 -15.65
C ASP A 218 -2.33 7.54 -14.16
N LEU A 219 -1.48 6.58 -13.83
CA LEU A 219 -1.22 6.14 -12.46
C LEU A 219 0.26 5.80 -12.27
N ILE A 220 0.87 6.39 -11.26
CA ILE A 220 2.19 6.02 -10.78
C ILE A 220 2.02 5.49 -9.36
N ILE A 221 2.51 4.28 -9.09
CA ILE A 221 2.54 3.71 -7.74
C ILE A 221 3.97 3.37 -7.35
N THR A 222 4.31 3.59 -6.09
CA THR A 222 5.64 3.27 -5.59
C THR A 222 5.67 3.01 -4.10
N ASN A 223 6.51 2.04 -3.73
CA ASN A 223 6.96 1.80 -2.38
C ASN A 223 8.49 2.00 -2.38
N PRO A 224 8.97 3.26 -2.45
CA PRO A 224 10.39 3.54 -2.61
C PRO A 224 11.15 3.11 -1.36
N PRO A 225 12.50 3.01 -1.41
CA PRO A 225 13.32 2.73 -0.24
C PRO A 225 13.36 3.93 0.72
N TYR A 226 12.24 4.21 1.38
CA TYR A 226 12.01 5.41 2.19
C TYR A 226 12.58 5.34 3.61
N VAL A 227 13.34 4.30 3.97
CA VAL A 227 13.92 4.20 5.32
C VAL A 227 14.96 5.28 5.50
N ILE A 228 14.76 6.12 6.52
CA ILE A 228 15.67 7.20 6.89
C ILE A 228 16.80 6.57 7.71
N ALA A 229 17.91 6.28 7.06
CA ALA A 229 19.07 5.64 7.66
C ALA A 229 20.34 6.47 7.44
N PRO A 230 21.35 6.35 8.32
CA PRO A 230 22.68 6.91 8.05
C PRO A 230 23.24 6.33 6.75
N PRO A 231 23.95 7.13 5.94
CA PRO A 231 24.69 6.62 4.79
C PRO A 231 25.59 5.44 5.22
N ALA A 232 25.54 4.36 4.45
CA ALA A 232 26.37 3.18 4.64
C ALA A 232 27.19 2.90 3.38
N ASP A 233 28.36 2.28 3.55
CA ASP A 233 29.11 1.71 2.44
C ASP A 233 28.21 0.74 1.64
N ASP A 234 28.35 0.73 0.32
CA ASP A 234 27.48 -0.01 -0.60
C ASP A 234 27.32 -1.50 -0.22
N ASP A 235 28.37 -2.13 0.32
CA ASP A 235 28.37 -3.56 0.70
C ASP A 235 27.45 -3.89 1.89
N ARG A 236 27.00 -2.90 2.66
CA ARG A 236 26.11 -3.06 3.83
C ARG A 236 24.72 -2.49 3.61
N ARG A 237 24.52 -1.70 2.56
CA ARG A 237 23.24 -1.05 2.26
C ARG A 237 22.26 -2.04 1.68
N LEU A 238 21.03 -2.07 2.19
CA LEU A 238 19.95 -2.84 1.61
C LEU A 238 19.17 -1.97 0.60
N THR A 239 19.48 -2.13 -0.69
CA THR A 239 18.96 -1.28 -1.78
C THR A 239 17.43 -1.19 -1.81
N TYR A 240 16.73 -2.23 -1.38
CA TYR A 240 15.26 -2.27 -1.42
C TYR A 240 14.57 -1.38 -0.37
N ARG A 241 15.29 -0.85 0.63
CA ARG A 241 14.68 -0.08 1.73
C ARG A 241 15.45 1.18 2.14
N GLU A 242 16.77 1.21 1.98
CA GLU A 242 17.62 2.32 2.41
C GLU A 242 17.89 3.28 1.25
N ALA A 243 17.58 4.56 1.45
CA ALA A 243 17.88 5.60 0.49
C ALA A 243 19.39 5.91 0.43
N THR A 244 19.88 6.29 -0.75
CA THR A 244 21.20 6.92 -0.92
C THR A 244 21.19 8.42 -0.62
N ARG A 245 20.00 8.99 -0.38
CA ARG A 245 19.77 10.41 -0.13
C ARG A 245 19.72 10.67 1.38
N THR A 246 20.08 11.88 1.81
CA THR A 246 20.03 12.30 3.23
C THR A 246 18.58 12.44 3.70
N GLY A 247 18.26 11.97 4.89
CA GLY A 247 16.95 12.20 5.50
C GLY A 247 15.82 11.60 4.66
N ASP A 248 14.82 12.42 4.36
CA ASP A 248 13.65 12.10 3.55
C ASP A 248 13.70 12.70 2.13
N GLU A 249 14.88 13.13 1.69
CA GLU A 249 15.06 13.75 0.37
C GLU A 249 14.70 12.82 -0.80
N LEU A 250 14.83 11.50 -0.64
CA LEU A 250 14.39 10.55 -1.67
C LEU A 250 12.88 10.65 -1.92
N VAL A 251 12.06 10.72 -0.86
CA VAL A 251 10.60 10.81 -1.01
C VAL A 251 10.24 12.13 -1.68
N ARG A 252 10.93 13.23 -1.32
CA ARG A 252 10.78 14.54 -1.97
C ARG A 252 11.12 14.47 -3.46
N GLU A 253 12.23 13.82 -3.83
CA GLU A 253 12.67 13.62 -5.22
C GLU A 253 11.65 12.79 -6.01
N VAL A 254 11.16 11.70 -5.43
CA VAL A 254 10.13 10.82 -6.02
C VAL A 254 8.85 11.59 -6.31
N ILE A 255 8.43 12.47 -5.39
CA ILE A 255 7.26 13.32 -5.58
C ILE A 255 7.53 14.31 -6.71
N ALA A 256 8.60 15.11 -6.61
CA ALA A 256 8.88 16.18 -7.57
C ALA A 256 9.01 15.65 -9.00
N ALA A 257 9.80 14.60 -9.22
CA ALA A 257 9.94 13.97 -10.54
C ALA A 257 8.66 13.24 -10.97
N GLY A 258 7.91 12.66 -10.03
CA GLY A 258 6.63 12.01 -10.33
C GLY A 258 5.60 12.97 -10.92
N LEU A 259 5.54 14.22 -10.44
CA LEU A 259 4.64 15.24 -10.99
C LEU A 259 4.90 15.54 -12.46
N GLU A 260 6.16 15.47 -12.91
CA GLU A 260 6.55 15.68 -14.32
C GLU A 260 6.10 14.53 -15.22
N HIS A 261 5.90 13.33 -14.66
CA HIS A 261 5.51 12.11 -15.36
C HIS A 261 4.01 11.81 -15.23
N LEU A 262 3.20 12.71 -14.65
CA LEU A 262 1.75 12.54 -14.61
C LEU A 262 1.07 13.07 -15.87
N ALA A 263 0.26 12.20 -16.49
CA ALA A 263 -0.71 12.64 -17.49
C ALA A 263 -1.71 13.65 -16.87
N PRO A 264 -2.40 14.49 -17.66
CA PRO A 264 -3.47 15.34 -17.14
C PRO A 264 -4.53 14.50 -16.41
N GLY A 265 -4.80 14.81 -15.13
CA GLY A 265 -5.70 14.00 -14.29
C GLY A 265 -5.07 12.73 -13.70
N GLY A 266 -3.82 12.44 -14.04
CA GLY A 266 -3.07 11.29 -13.54
C GLY A 266 -2.81 11.39 -12.04
N THR A 267 -2.64 10.24 -11.39
CA THR A 267 -2.46 10.14 -9.94
C THR A 267 -1.14 9.45 -9.57
N LEU A 268 -0.45 9.97 -8.57
CA LEU A 268 0.75 9.41 -7.95
C LEU A 268 0.39 8.92 -6.54
N GLN A 269 0.68 7.66 -6.22
CA GLN A 269 0.44 7.06 -4.90
C GLN A 269 1.71 6.45 -4.32
N ILE A 270 2.10 6.93 -3.14
CA ILE A 270 3.39 6.63 -2.53
C ILE A 270 3.17 6.19 -1.08
N LEU A 271 3.87 5.14 -0.66
CA LEU A 271 4.19 4.93 0.75
C LEU A 271 5.48 5.67 1.09
N GLY A 272 5.53 6.36 2.22
CA GLY A 272 6.70 7.15 2.55
C GLY A 272 6.86 7.40 4.05
N ASN A 273 8.10 7.77 4.39
CA ASN A 273 8.47 8.26 5.71
C ASN A 273 8.98 9.71 5.59
N TRP A 274 8.79 10.49 6.63
CA TRP A 274 9.28 11.87 6.71
C TRP A 274 9.71 12.23 8.14
N ALA A 275 10.71 13.10 8.24
CA ALA A 275 11.24 13.56 9.51
C ALA A 275 10.33 14.61 10.18
N HIS A 276 10.17 14.51 11.50
CA HIS A 276 9.69 15.60 12.34
C HIS A 276 10.90 16.22 13.01
N GLN A 277 11.12 17.51 12.78
CA GLN A 277 12.27 18.23 13.33
C GLN A 277 11.86 19.03 14.57
N ARG A 278 12.79 19.20 15.52
CA ARG A 278 12.56 19.74 16.87
C ARG A 278 11.73 21.03 16.93
N ASP A 279 11.92 21.92 15.96
CA ASP A 279 11.26 23.23 15.90
C ASP A 279 10.51 23.46 14.58
N GLY A 280 10.18 22.38 13.86
CA GLY A 280 9.60 22.43 12.50
C GLY A 280 8.11 22.17 12.45
N ASP A 281 7.39 22.95 11.63
CA ASP A 281 6.07 22.57 11.14
C ASP A 281 6.24 21.46 10.08
N TRP A 282 6.09 20.21 10.51
CA TRP A 282 6.25 19.06 9.63
C TRP A 282 5.27 19.12 8.45
N ALA A 283 4.03 19.56 8.68
CA ALA A 283 3.00 19.65 7.64
C ALA A 283 3.31 20.80 6.67
N GLY A 284 3.77 21.94 7.18
CA GLY A 284 4.30 23.03 6.36
C GLY A 284 5.44 22.57 5.46
N ARG A 285 6.43 21.85 6.01
CA ARG A 285 7.58 21.33 5.26
C ARG A 285 7.17 20.35 4.16
N LEU A 286 6.21 19.46 4.43
CA LEU A 286 5.67 18.56 3.40
C LEU A 286 4.86 19.30 2.34
N ARG A 287 4.13 20.35 2.72
CA ARG A 287 3.43 21.22 1.75
C ARG A 287 4.41 21.90 0.80
N ASP A 288 5.58 22.29 1.27
CA ASP A 288 6.63 22.92 0.45
C ASP A 288 7.26 21.96 -0.59
N TRP A 289 7.03 20.64 -0.47
CA TRP A 289 7.43 19.68 -1.50
C TRP A 289 6.54 19.72 -2.74
N LEU A 290 5.37 20.36 -2.64
CA LEU A 290 4.36 20.41 -3.68
C LEU A 290 4.29 21.81 -4.30
N PRO A 291 3.96 21.93 -5.59
CA PRO A 291 3.82 23.23 -6.24
C PRO A 291 2.59 23.98 -5.71
N ALA A 292 2.64 25.31 -5.77
CA ALA A 292 1.54 26.18 -5.34
C ALA A 292 0.29 26.08 -6.25
N THR A 293 0.44 25.58 -7.48
CA THR A 293 -0.65 25.34 -8.43
C THR A 293 -0.49 23.97 -9.10
N GLY A 294 -1.57 23.45 -9.69
CA GLY A 294 -1.54 22.27 -10.55
C GLY A 294 -1.66 20.91 -9.87
N VAL A 295 -1.78 20.85 -8.54
CA VAL A 295 -1.97 19.56 -7.85
C VAL A 295 -3.10 19.54 -6.82
N ARG A 296 -3.70 18.37 -6.65
CA ARG A 296 -4.50 18.04 -5.47
C ARG A 296 -3.80 16.93 -4.70
N ALA A 297 -3.52 17.13 -3.42
CA ALA A 297 -2.73 16.20 -2.63
C ALA A 297 -3.38 15.89 -1.28
N LEU A 298 -3.41 14.62 -0.91
CA LEU A 298 -3.74 14.13 0.42
C LEU A 298 -2.55 13.37 0.97
N ILE A 299 -1.98 13.90 2.07
CA ILE A 299 -0.90 13.26 2.82
C ILE A 299 -1.45 12.86 4.18
N ILE A 300 -1.37 11.57 4.49
CA ILE A 300 -1.89 11.01 5.74
C ILE A 300 -0.75 10.35 6.50
N GLU A 301 -0.38 10.94 7.63
CA GLU A 301 0.45 10.27 8.63
C GLU A 301 -0.36 9.17 9.31
N ARG A 302 0.14 7.93 9.24
CA ARG A 302 -0.50 6.76 9.84
C ARG A 302 0.12 6.37 11.16
N GLU A 303 1.42 6.56 11.27
CA GLU A 303 2.23 6.21 12.43
C GLU A 303 3.27 7.32 12.65
N LEU A 304 3.58 7.57 13.91
CA LEU A 304 4.63 8.49 14.34
C LEU A 304 5.47 7.78 15.38
N LEU A 305 6.73 7.53 15.06
CA LEU A 305 7.67 6.83 15.94
C LEU A 305 8.72 7.79 16.46
N ASP A 306 9.13 7.61 17.71
CA ASP A 306 10.32 8.29 18.21
C ASP A 306 11.62 7.69 17.59
N PRO A 307 12.78 8.37 17.69
CA PRO A 307 14.06 7.88 17.18
C PRO A 307 14.42 6.47 17.63
N TYR A 308 14.11 6.11 18.87
CA TYR A 308 14.46 4.81 19.45
C TYR A 308 13.58 3.71 18.86
N GLU A 309 12.26 3.91 18.87
CA GLU A 309 11.30 2.98 18.28
C GLU A 309 11.56 2.74 16.79
N TYR A 310 11.86 3.82 16.05
CA TYR A 310 12.18 3.74 14.63
C TYR A 310 13.46 2.94 14.37
N VAL A 311 14.53 3.21 15.11
CA VAL A 311 15.80 2.48 15.00
C VAL A 311 15.63 1.00 15.34
N GLU A 312 14.89 0.69 16.41
CA GLU A 312 14.61 -0.69 16.83
C GLU A 312 13.86 -1.47 15.76
N LEU A 313 12.83 -0.87 15.16
CA LEU A 313 12.07 -1.46 14.08
C LEU A 313 12.97 -1.85 12.91
N TRP A 314 13.76 -0.91 12.37
CA TRP A 314 14.52 -1.12 11.14
C TRP A 314 15.79 -1.94 11.33
N LEU A 315 16.45 -1.86 12.49
CA LEU A 315 17.57 -2.74 12.81
C LEU A 315 17.11 -4.19 13.06
N THR A 316 15.92 -4.39 13.61
CA THR A 316 15.32 -5.73 13.75
C THR A 316 14.96 -6.31 12.39
N ASP A 317 14.32 -5.51 11.52
CA ASP A 317 14.03 -5.88 10.13
C ASP A 317 15.30 -6.23 9.34
N ALA A 318 16.43 -5.58 9.67
CA ALA A 318 17.75 -5.87 9.06
C ALA A 318 18.36 -7.22 9.51
N GLY A 319 17.77 -7.89 10.49
CA GLY A 319 18.38 -9.03 11.16
C GLY A 319 19.59 -8.67 12.05
N LEU A 320 19.76 -7.39 12.42
CA LEU A 320 20.87 -6.96 13.28
C LEU A 320 20.57 -7.13 14.77
N PHE A 321 19.29 -7.29 15.15
CA PHE A 321 18.91 -7.51 16.54
C PHE A 321 19.61 -8.74 17.14
N GLY A 322 20.28 -8.54 18.29
CA GLY A 322 21.04 -9.60 18.97
C GLY A 322 22.41 -9.92 18.36
N THR A 323 22.81 -9.25 17.28
CA THR A 323 24.18 -9.38 16.72
C THR A 323 25.17 -8.51 17.48
N PRO A 324 26.49 -8.82 17.47
CA PRO A 324 27.50 -7.99 18.11
C PRO A 324 27.55 -6.53 17.61
N GLY A 325 27.13 -6.27 16.36
CA GLY A 325 27.13 -4.93 15.77
C GLY A 325 25.88 -4.09 16.05
N TYR A 326 24.89 -4.62 16.78
CA TYR A 326 23.61 -3.95 17.04
C TYR A 326 23.79 -2.60 17.74
N ALA A 327 24.54 -2.57 18.86
CA ALA A 327 24.70 -1.38 19.67
C ALA A 327 25.41 -0.24 18.92
N ASP A 328 26.45 -0.57 18.15
CA ASP A 328 27.19 0.40 17.34
C ASP A 328 26.33 0.97 16.20
N ALA A 329 25.54 0.12 15.54
CA ALA A 329 24.60 0.55 14.52
C ALA A 329 23.51 1.45 15.09
N TYR A 330 22.97 1.09 16.26
CA TYR A 330 21.96 1.87 16.98
C TYR A 330 22.48 3.27 17.31
N ALA A 331 23.65 3.37 17.96
CA ALA A 331 24.26 4.64 18.31
C ALA A 331 24.46 5.53 17.09
N ARG A 332 24.97 4.97 15.99
CA ARG A 332 25.18 5.69 14.73
C ARG A 332 23.89 6.26 14.13
N TRP A 333 22.77 5.54 14.22
CA TRP A 333 21.47 6.07 13.77
C TRP A 333 20.97 7.22 14.66
N LEU A 334 21.13 7.10 15.99
CA LEU A 334 20.74 8.17 16.90
C LEU A 334 21.59 9.44 16.69
N ASP A 335 22.91 9.28 16.51
CA ASP A 335 23.81 10.40 16.21
C ASP A 335 23.39 11.10 14.91
N TYR A 336 23.09 10.33 13.87
CA TYR A 336 22.59 10.85 12.59
C TYR A 336 21.27 11.61 12.74
N PHE A 337 20.31 11.10 13.50
CA PHE A 337 19.04 11.80 13.75
C PHE A 337 19.26 13.07 14.57
N ALA A 338 20.16 13.05 15.56
CA ALA A 338 20.52 14.22 16.33
C ALA A 338 21.17 15.31 15.47
N GLU A 339 22.07 14.93 14.55
CA GLU A 339 22.71 15.84 13.58
C GLU A 339 21.68 16.51 12.65
N LEU A 340 20.66 15.77 12.21
CA LEU A 340 19.59 16.29 11.35
C LEU A 340 18.45 16.98 12.13
N GLY A 341 18.53 17.01 13.47
CA GLY A 341 17.50 17.58 14.33
C GLY A 341 16.18 16.82 14.32
N ILE A 342 16.19 15.54 13.93
CA ILE A 342 15.02 14.66 13.85
C ILE A 342 14.61 14.24 15.27
N THR A 343 13.37 14.50 15.63
CA THR A 343 12.78 14.16 16.93
C THR A 343 11.69 13.10 16.86
N ALA A 344 11.18 12.80 15.66
CA ALA A 344 10.31 11.68 15.37
C ALA A 344 10.31 11.41 13.86
N VAL A 345 9.81 10.25 13.43
CA VAL A 345 9.63 9.90 12.02
C VAL A 345 8.16 9.55 11.79
N GLY A 346 7.50 10.33 10.94
CA GLY A 346 6.16 10.05 10.45
C GLY A 346 6.22 9.02 9.32
N MET A 347 5.26 8.10 9.29
CA MET A 347 5.12 7.07 8.27
C MET A 347 3.69 7.08 7.76
N GLY A 348 3.50 7.03 6.44
CA GLY A 348 2.16 7.20 5.90
C GLY A 348 2.01 7.12 4.40
N TRP A 349 0.94 7.73 3.93
CA TRP A 349 0.44 7.63 2.57
C TRP A 349 0.41 9.00 1.91
N ILE A 350 0.82 9.06 0.65
CA ILE A 350 0.81 10.27 -0.15
C ILE A 350 0.05 9.96 -1.43
N THR A 351 -1.02 10.70 -1.69
CA THR A 351 -1.80 10.59 -2.93
C THR A 351 -1.90 11.96 -3.56
N ILE A 352 -1.42 12.09 -4.80
CA ILE A 352 -1.37 13.36 -5.51
C ILE A 352 -1.99 13.18 -6.89
N ARG A 353 -2.93 14.04 -7.27
CA ARG A 353 -3.49 14.11 -8.62
C ARG A 353 -3.03 15.39 -9.30
N ARG A 354 -2.58 15.26 -10.55
CA ARG A 354 -2.35 16.42 -11.41
C ARG A 354 -3.68 17.01 -11.85
N ILE A 355 -3.88 18.30 -11.59
CA ILE A 355 -5.03 19.08 -12.04
C ILE A 355 -4.56 20.16 -13.03
N ASP A 356 -5.44 21.07 -13.41
CA ASP A 356 -5.09 22.19 -14.29
C ASP A 356 -3.98 23.06 -13.68
N ASP A 357 -2.91 23.32 -14.45
CA ASP A 357 -1.68 23.97 -13.97
C ASP A 357 -1.90 25.40 -13.44
N ALA A 358 -2.98 26.07 -13.86
CA ALA A 358 -3.33 27.40 -13.39
C ALA A 358 -4.21 27.40 -12.12
N THR A 359 -4.76 26.24 -11.75
CA THR A 359 -5.60 26.08 -10.56
C THR A 359 -4.73 26.04 -9.30
N PRO A 360 -5.03 26.81 -8.24
CA PRO A 360 -4.34 26.72 -6.96
C PRO A 360 -4.34 25.29 -6.42
N SER A 361 -3.21 24.87 -5.87
CA SER A 361 -3.09 23.52 -5.33
C SER A 361 -3.96 23.34 -4.10
N ASP A 362 -4.60 22.18 -4.04
CA ASP A 362 -5.48 21.78 -2.95
C ASP A 362 -4.80 20.68 -2.13
N ILE A 363 -4.17 21.08 -1.04
CA ILE A 363 -3.25 20.22 -0.26
C ILE A 363 -3.83 20.02 1.13
N ALA A 364 -4.18 18.78 1.45
CA ALA A 364 -4.57 18.33 2.78
C ALA A 364 -3.48 17.44 3.37
N ILE A 365 -3.08 17.76 4.61
CA ILE A 365 -2.06 17.03 5.35
C ILE A 365 -2.62 16.80 6.74
N GLU A 366 -2.73 15.53 7.15
CA GLU A 366 -3.33 15.16 8.42
C GLU A 366 -2.59 13.99 9.08
N SER A 367 -2.73 13.90 10.41
CA SER A 367 -2.38 12.71 11.17
C SER A 367 -3.65 11.92 11.45
N TRP A 368 -3.65 10.66 11.01
CA TRP A 368 -4.77 9.74 11.16
C TRP A 368 -4.25 8.39 11.65
N PRO A 369 -4.01 8.22 12.96
CA PRO A 369 -3.57 6.94 13.53
C PRO A 369 -4.73 5.94 13.75
N HIS A 370 -5.96 6.32 13.38
CA HIS A 370 -7.17 5.55 13.65
C HIS A 370 -7.33 4.34 12.71
N ALA A 371 -8.22 3.41 13.05
CA ALA A 371 -8.51 2.27 12.20
C ALA A 371 -9.09 2.70 10.85
N VAL A 372 -8.69 2.03 9.78
CA VAL A 372 -9.25 2.16 8.43
C VAL A 372 -9.91 0.86 8.01
N GLN A 373 -10.80 0.93 7.03
CA GLN A 373 -11.33 -0.25 6.36
C GLN A 373 -10.73 -0.37 4.97
N GLN A 374 -9.91 -1.41 4.78
CA GLN A 374 -9.31 -1.74 3.49
C GLN A 374 -10.34 -2.47 2.58
N PRO A 375 -10.25 -2.32 1.25
CA PRO A 375 -9.35 -1.42 0.52
C PRO A 375 -9.73 0.06 0.68
N VAL A 376 -8.72 0.93 0.80
CA VAL A 376 -8.90 2.38 0.99
C VAL A 376 -8.84 3.17 -0.32
N GLY A 377 -8.31 2.60 -1.40
CA GLY A 377 -8.17 3.29 -2.70
C GLY A 377 -9.45 3.92 -3.23
N GLY A 378 -10.61 3.27 -3.07
CA GLY A 378 -11.90 3.85 -3.43
C GLY A 378 -12.21 5.17 -2.70
N ALA A 379 -11.91 5.23 -1.39
CA ALA A 379 -12.13 6.43 -0.58
C ALA A 379 -11.16 7.57 -0.94
N LEU A 380 -9.91 7.25 -1.31
CA LEU A 380 -8.97 8.26 -1.81
C LEU A 380 -9.42 8.83 -3.14
N ALA A 381 -9.96 7.97 -4.02
CA ALA A 381 -10.50 8.39 -5.29
C ALA A 381 -11.75 9.29 -5.12
N GLU A 382 -12.64 8.94 -4.18
CA GLU A 382 -13.78 9.77 -3.78
C GLU A 382 -13.31 11.14 -3.26
N TRP A 383 -12.30 11.19 -2.39
CA TRP A 383 -11.75 12.44 -1.88
C TRP A 383 -11.22 13.36 -2.99
N LEU A 384 -10.45 12.79 -3.94
CA LEU A 384 -9.91 13.54 -5.08
C LEU A 384 -10.99 14.14 -5.98
N ASP A 385 -12.12 13.44 -6.13
CA ASP A 385 -13.26 13.84 -6.96
C ASP A 385 -14.22 14.79 -6.22
N ALA A 386 -14.30 14.71 -4.90
CA ALA A 386 -15.21 15.50 -4.08
C ALA A 386 -14.78 16.97 -3.94
N ALA A 387 -13.48 17.23 -3.94
CA ALA A 387 -12.94 18.57 -3.70
C ALA A 387 -13.42 19.66 -4.69
N PRO A 388 -13.47 19.46 -6.02
CA PRO A 388 -14.06 20.44 -6.94
C PRO A 388 -15.53 20.73 -6.63
N VAL A 389 -16.31 19.70 -6.27
CA VAL A 389 -17.73 19.85 -5.90
C VAL A 389 -17.87 20.65 -4.61
N ALA A 390 -17.02 20.36 -3.63
CA ALA A 390 -16.96 21.09 -2.36
C ALA A 390 -16.40 22.51 -2.50
N GLN A 391 -15.93 22.94 -3.67
CA GLN A 391 -15.44 24.30 -3.96
C GLN A 391 -16.40 25.12 -4.85
N LEU A 392 -17.51 24.54 -5.31
CA LEU A 392 -18.51 25.24 -6.13
C LEU A 392 -19.08 26.47 -5.40
N GLY A 393 -19.49 27.49 -6.16
CA GLY A 393 -20.25 28.61 -5.60
C GLY A 393 -21.55 28.13 -4.94
N GLU A 394 -22.02 28.80 -3.89
CA GLU A 394 -23.17 28.34 -3.10
C GLU A 394 -24.42 28.06 -3.95
N ALA A 395 -24.72 28.94 -4.91
CA ALA A 395 -25.88 28.75 -5.79
C ALA A 395 -25.81 27.45 -6.60
N GLU A 396 -24.62 27.07 -7.08
CA GLU A 396 -24.43 25.82 -7.79
C GLU A 396 -24.45 24.62 -6.84
N LEU A 397 -23.77 24.74 -5.68
CA LEU A 397 -23.76 23.70 -4.65
C LEU A 397 -25.18 23.34 -4.20
N PHE A 398 -26.01 24.33 -3.87
CA PHE A 398 -27.40 24.12 -3.45
C PHE A 398 -28.33 23.71 -4.60
N GLY A 399 -27.91 23.91 -5.85
CA GLY A 399 -28.63 23.45 -7.04
C GLY A 399 -28.39 21.97 -7.37
N ARG A 400 -27.36 21.35 -6.80
CA ARG A 400 -27.04 19.93 -7.02
C ARG A 400 -27.82 19.00 -6.11
N THR A 401 -28.00 17.78 -6.59
CA THR A 401 -28.55 16.64 -5.84
C THR A 401 -27.40 15.87 -5.22
N PHE A 402 -27.56 15.42 -3.98
CA PHE A 402 -26.59 14.57 -3.31
C PHE A 402 -27.27 13.31 -2.79
N THR A 403 -26.49 12.23 -2.69
CA THR A 403 -26.86 10.99 -2.05
C THR A 403 -25.95 10.75 -0.86
N ILE A 404 -26.52 10.42 0.30
CA ILE A 404 -25.75 9.94 1.44
C ILE A 404 -25.12 8.60 1.08
N ALA A 405 -23.86 8.43 1.45
CA ALA A 405 -23.18 7.19 1.15
C ALA A 405 -23.77 6.01 1.96
N PRO A 406 -23.91 4.82 1.35
CA PRO A 406 -24.65 3.69 1.92
C PRO A 406 -23.95 3.05 3.14
N ASP A 407 -22.70 3.40 3.39
CA ASP A 407 -21.90 2.94 4.52
C ASP A 407 -21.88 3.93 5.70
N VAL A 408 -22.71 4.98 5.66
CA VAL A 408 -22.86 5.94 6.76
C VAL A 408 -23.86 5.45 7.79
N ASP A 409 -23.42 5.31 9.03
CA ASP A 409 -24.27 5.06 10.19
C ASP A 409 -24.53 6.37 10.95
N ALA A 410 -25.72 6.51 11.52
CA ALA A 410 -26.05 7.56 12.48
C ALA A 410 -25.96 7.00 13.90
N GLU A 411 -25.06 7.57 14.71
CA GLU A 411 -24.87 7.18 16.12
C GLU A 411 -25.46 8.26 17.04
N THR A 412 -26.31 7.83 17.97
CA THR A 412 -26.94 8.71 18.96
C THR A 412 -26.50 8.28 20.35
N ILE A 413 -25.86 9.20 21.09
CA ILE A 413 -25.45 9.00 22.47
C ILE A 413 -26.24 9.96 23.35
N GLY A 414 -26.91 9.42 24.37
CA GLY A 414 -27.64 10.20 25.35
C GLY A 414 -28.18 9.33 26.47
N ARG A 415 -28.69 9.96 27.52
CA ARG A 415 -29.33 9.22 28.62
C ARG A 415 -30.65 8.60 28.13
N PRO A 416 -30.92 7.32 28.44
CA PRO A 416 -32.22 6.73 28.16
C PRO A 416 -33.36 7.57 28.75
N GLY A 417 -34.32 7.98 27.91
CA GLY A 417 -35.47 8.79 28.31
C GLY A 417 -35.25 10.31 28.29
N ALA A 418 -34.07 10.80 27.90
CA ALA A 418 -33.88 12.23 27.63
C ALA A 418 -34.60 12.65 26.34
N ALA A 419 -35.10 13.89 26.31
CA ALA A 419 -35.79 14.45 25.14
C ALA A 419 -34.85 14.65 23.95
N ASP A 420 -33.60 15.04 24.23
CA ASP A 420 -32.57 15.30 23.23
C ASP A 420 -31.32 14.46 23.50
N PRO A 421 -30.62 14.00 22.44
CA PRO A 421 -29.35 13.30 22.59
C PRO A 421 -28.22 14.27 22.98
N GLU A 422 -27.26 13.76 23.76
CA GLU A 422 -26.05 14.51 24.14
C GLU A 422 -25.08 14.65 22.95
N HIS A 423 -24.99 13.60 22.12
CA HIS A 423 -24.18 13.59 20.90
C HIS A 423 -24.90 12.87 19.75
N LEU A 424 -24.81 13.48 18.56
CA LEU A 424 -25.13 12.84 17.29
C LEU A 424 -23.84 12.77 16.47
N LEU A 425 -23.58 11.62 15.86
CA LEU A 425 -22.45 11.44 14.94
C LEU A 425 -22.93 10.78 13.64
N LEU A 426 -22.31 11.16 12.54
CA LEU A 426 -22.33 10.38 11.30
C LEU A 426 -20.98 9.66 11.19
N ARG A 427 -20.99 8.35 10.97
CA ARG A 427 -19.78 7.54 10.84
C ARG A 427 -19.76 6.77 9.54
N ARG A 428 -18.67 6.87 8.78
CA ARG A 428 -18.37 6.00 7.65
C ARG A 428 -17.87 4.64 8.13
N ARG A 429 -18.38 3.55 7.56
CA ARG A 429 -17.85 2.20 7.78
C ARG A 429 -16.72 1.83 6.83
N ALA A 430 -16.63 2.47 5.66
CA ALA A 430 -15.58 2.23 4.67
C ALA A 430 -14.45 3.28 4.72
N GLY A 431 -13.34 2.99 4.02
CA GLY A 431 -12.22 3.91 3.83
C GLY A 431 -11.55 4.32 5.13
N LEU A 432 -11.38 5.63 5.34
CA LEU A 432 -10.76 6.18 6.55
C LEU A 432 -11.64 6.06 7.81
N ARG A 433 -12.88 5.56 7.69
CA ARG A 433 -13.85 5.43 8.78
C ARG A 433 -14.09 6.74 9.55
N ARG A 434 -14.09 7.86 8.81
CA ARG A 434 -14.29 9.19 9.37
C ARG A 434 -15.61 9.26 10.14
N ALA A 435 -15.60 10.04 11.20
CA ALA A 435 -16.80 10.35 11.97
C ALA A 435 -16.88 11.86 12.19
N VAL A 436 -18.06 12.41 11.95
CA VAL A 436 -18.34 13.83 12.09
C VAL A 436 -19.40 14.00 13.15
N ARG A 437 -19.11 14.84 14.15
CA ARG A 437 -20.13 15.26 15.12
C ARG A 437 -21.14 16.13 14.37
N THR A 438 -22.41 15.81 14.54
CA THR A 438 -23.52 16.52 13.91
C THR A 438 -24.50 17.04 14.95
N ASP A 439 -25.42 17.87 14.50
CA ASP A 439 -26.64 18.24 15.19
C ASP A 439 -27.86 17.74 14.41
N THR A 440 -29.05 18.03 14.92
CA THR A 440 -30.31 17.62 14.32
C THR A 440 -30.48 18.14 12.90
N ALA A 441 -30.07 19.40 12.63
CA ALA A 441 -30.24 20.02 11.32
C ALA A 441 -29.35 19.37 10.25
N LEU A 442 -28.04 19.26 10.51
CA LEU A 442 -27.13 18.63 9.55
C LEU A 442 -27.44 17.14 9.36
N ALA A 443 -27.81 16.42 10.43
CA ALA A 443 -28.21 15.02 10.33
C ALA A 443 -29.47 14.84 9.48
N ALA A 444 -30.46 15.72 9.64
CA ALA A 444 -31.68 15.70 8.85
C ALA A 444 -31.41 16.01 7.37
N VAL A 445 -30.57 17.01 7.07
CA VAL A 445 -30.19 17.34 5.68
C VAL A 445 -29.43 16.18 5.06
N ALA A 446 -28.41 15.65 5.72
CA ALA A 446 -27.64 14.52 5.20
C ALA A 446 -28.50 13.27 5.00
N GLY A 447 -29.38 12.95 5.95
CA GLY A 447 -30.28 11.81 5.87
C GLY A 447 -31.37 11.94 4.80
N ALA A 448 -31.68 13.16 4.36
CA ALA A 448 -32.63 13.43 3.27
C ALA A 448 -31.97 13.50 1.89
N CYS A 449 -30.64 13.42 1.80
CA CYS A 449 -29.92 13.33 0.54
C CYS A 449 -30.05 11.92 -0.05
N ASP A 450 -31.03 11.69 -0.90
CA ASP A 450 -31.28 10.43 -1.62
C ASP A 450 -30.98 10.51 -3.13
N GLY A 451 -30.65 11.71 -3.63
CA GLY A 451 -30.41 12.00 -5.05
C GLY A 451 -31.61 12.61 -5.78
N ASP A 452 -32.79 12.70 -5.16
CA ASP A 452 -34.01 13.14 -5.85
C ASP A 452 -34.20 14.67 -5.83
N LEU A 453 -33.80 15.32 -4.74
CA LEU A 453 -34.02 16.75 -4.52
C LEU A 453 -32.71 17.56 -4.46
N PRO A 454 -32.69 18.78 -5.02
CA PRO A 454 -31.56 19.69 -4.84
C PRO A 454 -31.31 19.99 -3.37
N LEU A 455 -30.04 20.11 -2.99
CA LEU A 455 -29.61 20.36 -1.62
C LEU A 455 -30.28 21.59 -1.00
N GLY A 456 -30.51 22.65 -1.77
CA GLY A 456 -31.22 23.84 -1.32
C GLY A 456 -32.68 23.57 -0.94
N VAL A 457 -33.36 22.69 -1.68
CA VAL A 457 -34.75 22.29 -1.39
C VAL A 457 -34.81 21.50 -0.09
N ILE A 458 -33.85 20.60 0.12
CA ILE A 458 -33.73 19.81 1.35
C ILE A 458 -33.49 20.75 2.55
N VAL A 459 -32.54 21.68 2.44
CA VAL A 459 -32.21 22.62 3.52
C VAL A 459 -33.40 23.51 3.87
N ASP A 460 -34.15 24.01 2.88
CA ASP A 460 -35.36 24.82 3.13
C ASP A 460 -36.50 24.01 3.76
N ALA A 461 -36.61 22.72 3.44
CA ALA A 461 -37.55 21.82 4.09
C ALA A 461 -37.17 21.58 5.56
N VAL A 462 -35.89 21.32 5.85
CA VAL A 462 -35.39 21.15 7.22
C VAL A 462 -35.54 22.43 8.03
N ALA A 463 -35.25 23.60 7.46
CA ALA A 463 -35.45 24.89 8.11
C ALA A 463 -36.91 25.07 8.58
N ARG A 464 -37.87 24.73 7.72
CA ARG A 464 -39.31 24.78 8.07
C ARG A 464 -39.69 23.79 9.16
N LEU A 465 -39.11 22.58 9.17
CA LEU A 465 -39.37 21.57 10.20
C LEU A 465 -38.83 21.99 11.58
N LEU A 466 -37.74 22.76 11.60
CA LEU A 466 -37.08 23.22 12.82
C LEU A 466 -37.51 24.63 13.26
N ASP A 467 -38.48 25.25 12.57
CA ASP A 467 -38.90 26.64 12.78
C ASP A 467 -37.71 27.64 12.77
N ALA A 468 -36.76 27.40 11.85
CA ALA A 468 -35.54 28.19 11.70
C ALA A 468 -35.57 29.03 10.41
N ASP A 469 -34.82 30.14 10.40
CA ASP A 469 -34.62 30.94 9.19
C ASP A 469 -33.77 30.17 8.16
N ALA A 470 -34.30 30.00 6.94
CA ALA A 470 -33.65 29.20 5.90
C ALA A 470 -32.33 29.82 5.41
N GLY A 471 -32.22 31.15 5.36
CA GLY A 471 -30.99 31.83 4.95
C GLY A 471 -29.88 31.66 5.97
N ALA A 472 -30.22 31.82 7.26
CA ALA A 472 -29.31 31.59 8.37
C ALA A 472 -28.86 30.12 8.43
N LEU A 473 -29.79 29.17 8.26
CA LEU A 473 -29.46 27.74 8.26
C LEU A 473 -28.56 27.37 7.09
N ARG A 474 -28.83 27.87 5.87
CA ARG A 474 -27.93 27.66 4.72
C ARG A 474 -26.52 28.16 5.02
N THR A 475 -26.39 29.37 5.56
CA THR A 475 -25.09 29.96 5.91
C THR A 475 -24.32 29.12 6.93
N ASP A 476 -25.01 28.63 7.97
CA ASP A 476 -24.43 27.74 8.99
C ASP A 476 -24.00 26.38 8.40
N LEU A 477 -24.86 25.78 7.57
CA LEU A 477 -24.63 24.44 7.04
C LEU A 477 -23.62 24.40 5.90
N THR A 478 -23.43 25.47 5.12
CA THR A 478 -22.50 25.50 3.98
C THR A 478 -21.12 24.92 4.29
N PRO A 479 -20.35 25.43 5.29
CA PRO A 479 -19.03 24.88 5.60
C PRO A 479 -19.07 23.42 6.05
N ARG A 480 -20.13 23.02 6.76
CA ARG A 480 -20.30 21.66 7.29
C ARG A 480 -20.66 20.66 6.18
N LEU A 481 -21.52 21.04 5.25
CA LEU A 481 -21.90 20.27 4.07
C LEU A 481 -20.71 20.09 3.13
N ARG A 482 -19.88 21.13 2.92
CA ARG A 482 -18.62 21.01 2.18
C ARG A 482 -17.69 19.99 2.83
N GLY A 483 -17.58 19.99 4.17
CA GLY A 483 -16.86 18.96 4.91
C GLY A 483 -17.40 17.55 4.66
N LEU A 484 -18.73 17.37 4.74
CA LEU A 484 -19.37 16.08 4.45
C LEU A 484 -19.13 15.60 3.00
N ILE A 485 -19.04 16.51 2.04
CA ILE A 485 -18.71 16.18 0.64
C ILE A 485 -17.25 15.72 0.54
N VAL A 486 -16.30 16.51 1.05
CA VAL A 486 -14.87 16.17 1.02
C VAL A 486 -14.58 14.83 1.71
N ASP A 487 -15.22 14.58 2.85
CA ASP A 487 -15.07 13.34 3.61
C ASP A 487 -15.87 12.15 3.06
N GLY A 488 -16.58 12.33 1.94
CA GLY A 488 -17.30 11.27 1.23
C GLY A 488 -18.59 10.79 1.92
N PHE A 489 -19.17 11.58 2.81
CA PHE A 489 -20.50 11.32 3.38
C PHE A 489 -21.61 11.63 2.37
N LEU A 490 -21.44 12.67 1.55
CA LEU A 490 -22.37 13.09 0.50
C LEU A 490 -21.71 12.98 -0.88
N ARG A 491 -22.41 12.39 -1.84
CA ARG A 491 -21.95 12.14 -3.22
C ARG A 491 -22.89 12.80 -4.22
N GLY A 492 -22.40 13.60 -5.17
CA GLY A 492 -23.24 14.32 -6.14
C GLY A 492 -22.47 15.23 -7.10
#